data_AF-A0A428NIS4-F1
#
_entry.id   AF-A0A428NIS4-F1
#
_cell.length_a   1.000
_cell.length_b   1.000
_cell.length_c   1.000
_cell.angle_alpha   90.00
_cell.angle_beta   90.00
_cell.angle_gamma   90.00
#
_symmetry.space_group_name_H-M   'P 1'
#
loop_
_entity.id
_entity.type
_entity.pdbx_description
1 polymer ?
#
loop_
_entity_poly.entity_id
_entity_poly.type
_entity_poly.pdbx_seq_one_letter_code
_entity_poly.pdbx_strand_id
1 'polypeptide(L)'
;MYEWPEDPINLDDILTNVSLYWFTETMPRCIYTYRGTFINGHQYSFPPFKQPFGYSWFVKELVPGLRKTVEKKGDLVFYRQHEKGGHFAALERPTEFLQDIEDFITVAWPGDS
;
A
#
# COMPACT_ATOMS: atom_id res chain seq x y z
N MET A 1 -13.64 1.89 5.83
CA MET A 1 -12.77 2.56 6.82
C MET A 1 -12.81 1.92 8.20
N TYR A 2 -13.89 1.23 8.62
CA TYR A 2 -13.90 0.50 9.90
C TYR A 2 -13.36 -0.94 9.82
N GLU A 3 -13.50 -1.63 8.69
CA GLU A 3 -13.17 -3.06 8.57
C GLU A 3 -11.75 -3.37 8.07
N TRP A 4 -11.06 -2.37 7.51
CA TRP A 4 -9.78 -2.53 6.83
C TRP A 4 -8.53 -2.18 7.66
N PRO A 5 -8.59 -1.30 8.68
CA PRO A 5 -7.43 -1.09 9.54
C PRO A 5 -7.36 -2.16 10.64
N GLU A 6 -6.15 -2.39 11.18
CA GLU A 6 -5.96 -3.18 12.40
C GLU A 6 -6.49 -2.43 13.63
N ASP A 7 -6.10 -1.17 13.77
CA ASP A 7 -6.51 -0.28 14.86
C ASP A 7 -7.67 0.62 14.41
N PRO A 8 -8.65 0.93 15.29
CA PRO A 8 -9.74 1.83 14.94
C PRO A 8 -9.19 3.22 14.58
N ILE A 9 -9.49 3.68 13.37
CA ILE A 9 -9.16 5.04 12.92
C ILE A 9 -10.03 6.03 13.71
N ASN A 10 -9.44 7.16 14.11
CA ASN A 10 -10.15 8.23 14.79
C ASN A 10 -11.33 8.72 13.93
N LEU A 11 -12.50 8.92 14.56
CA LEU A 11 -13.69 9.42 13.88
C LEU A 11 -13.43 10.75 13.18
N ASP A 12 -12.62 11.63 13.75
CA ASP A 12 -12.27 12.91 13.15
C ASP A 12 -11.48 12.74 11.84
N ASP A 13 -10.59 11.74 11.76
CA ASP A 13 -9.85 11.42 10.53
C ASP A 13 -10.78 10.87 9.45
N ILE A 14 -11.74 10.02 9.85
CA ILE A 14 -12.77 9.49 8.95
C ILE A 14 -13.62 10.64 8.41
N LEU A 15 -14.13 11.51 9.28
CA LEU A 15 -14.96 12.65 8.90
C LEU A 15 -14.20 13.64 8.04
N THR A 16 -12.91 13.86 8.31
CA THR A 16 -12.04 14.70 7.49
C THR A 16 -11.94 14.15 6.07
N ASN A 17 -11.68 12.85 5.92
CA ASN A 17 -11.57 12.21 4.61
C ASN A 17 -12.91 12.20 3.84
N VAL A 18 -14.01 11.87 4.53
CA VAL A 18 -15.36 11.91 3.94
C VAL A 18 -15.73 13.34 3.51
N SER A 19 -15.45 14.33 4.35
CA SER A 19 -15.72 15.74 4.03
C SER A 19 -14.91 16.20 2.83
N LEU A 20 -13.62 15.82 2.74
CA LEU A 20 -12.78 16.09 1.58
C LEU A 20 -13.40 15.49 0.31
N TYR A 21 -13.76 14.20 0.33
CA TYR A 21 -14.39 13.51 -0.80
C TYR A 21 -15.70 14.17 -1.23
N TRP A 22 -16.49 14.65 -0.28
CA TRP A 22 -17.75 15.34 -0.53
C TRP A 22 -17.52 16.69 -1.20
N PHE A 23 -16.72 17.57 -0.61
CA PHE A 23 -16.50 18.92 -1.11
C PHE A 23 -15.81 18.97 -2.48
N THR A 24 -15.05 17.93 -2.82
CA THR A 24 -14.40 17.82 -4.13
C THR A 24 -15.14 16.90 -5.09
N GLU A 25 -16.33 16.38 -4.75
CA GLU A 25 -17.08 15.44 -5.60
C GLU A 25 -16.23 14.26 -6.10
N THR A 26 -15.39 13.69 -5.23
CA THR A 26 -14.39 12.67 -5.62
C THR A 26 -15.01 11.32 -5.92
N MET A 27 -16.06 10.93 -5.18
CA MET A 27 -16.66 9.60 -5.27
C MET A 27 -17.01 9.15 -6.71
N PRO A 28 -17.77 9.92 -7.52
CA PRO A 28 -18.07 9.52 -8.89
C PRO A 28 -16.84 9.52 -9.82
N ARG A 29 -15.75 10.20 -9.45
CA ARG A 29 -14.56 10.40 -10.29
C ARG A 29 -13.41 9.45 -9.97
N CYS A 30 -13.39 8.79 -8.81
CA CYS A 30 -12.29 7.91 -8.40
C CYS A 30 -12.55 6.40 -8.60
N ILE A 31 -13.79 5.99 -8.87
CA ILE A 31 -14.16 4.56 -8.95
C ILE A 31 -13.96 3.93 -10.34
N TYR A 32 -13.56 4.68 -11.37
CA TYR A 32 -13.45 4.17 -12.74
C TYR A 32 -12.43 3.02 -12.89
N THR A 33 -11.40 2.98 -12.04
CA THR A 33 -10.36 1.94 -12.04
C THR A 33 -10.93 0.56 -11.70
N TYR A 34 -12.03 0.48 -10.94
CA TYR A 34 -12.68 -0.79 -10.58
C TYR A 34 -13.12 -1.59 -11.80
N ARG A 35 -13.44 -0.91 -12.92
CA ARG A 35 -13.79 -1.59 -14.17
C ARG A 35 -12.64 -2.48 -14.68
N GLY A 36 -11.41 -1.97 -14.63
CA GLY A 36 -10.22 -2.71 -15.05
C GLY A 36 -9.76 -3.75 -14.03
N THR A 37 -9.93 -3.45 -12.74
CA THR A 37 -9.40 -4.26 -11.64
C THR A 37 -10.31 -5.43 -11.25
N PHE A 38 -11.63 -5.26 -11.28
CA PHE A 38 -12.58 -6.23 -10.70
C PHE A 38 -13.68 -6.70 -11.67
N ILE A 39 -14.07 -5.88 -12.65
CA ILE A 39 -15.26 -6.16 -13.48
C ILE A 39 -14.90 -6.90 -14.77
N ASN A 40 -13.76 -6.57 -15.40
CA ASN A 40 -13.38 -7.14 -16.70
C ASN A 40 -12.63 -8.49 -16.62
N GLY A 41 -12.61 -9.16 -15.46
CA GLY A 41 -12.10 -10.53 -15.32
C GLY A 41 -10.59 -10.72 -15.49
N HIS A 42 -9.81 -9.65 -15.64
CA HIS A 42 -8.35 -9.73 -15.55
C HIS A 42 -7.96 -9.87 -14.08
N GLN A 43 -7.22 -10.93 -13.73
CA GLN A 43 -6.54 -10.95 -12.43
C GLN A 43 -5.61 -9.75 -12.40
N TYR A 44 -5.92 -8.77 -11.56
CA TYR A 44 -5.08 -7.62 -11.35
C TYR A 44 -3.71 -8.11 -10.88
N SER A 45 -2.75 -8.01 -11.77
CA SER A 45 -1.39 -8.48 -11.54
C SER A 45 -0.49 -7.42 -12.11
N PHE A 46 0.32 -6.80 -11.25
CA PHE A 46 1.35 -5.89 -11.72
C PHE A 46 2.24 -6.60 -12.75
N PRO A 47 2.55 -5.94 -13.88
CA PRO A 47 3.58 -6.44 -14.78
C PRO A 47 4.90 -6.57 -14.00
N PRO A 48 5.84 -7.41 -14.45
CA PRO A 48 7.14 -7.50 -13.81
C PRO A 48 7.82 -6.12 -13.74
N PHE A 49 8.35 -5.78 -12.57
CA PHE A 49 9.16 -4.60 -12.33
C PHE A 49 10.53 -4.79 -12.97
N LYS A 50 10.97 -3.80 -13.78
CA LYS A 50 12.29 -3.82 -14.43
C LYS A 50 13.38 -3.21 -13.55
N GLN A 51 12.98 -2.39 -12.59
CA GLN A 51 13.84 -1.68 -11.65
C GLN A 51 13.85 -2.42 -10.29
N PRO A 52 14.87 -2.17 -9.45
CA PRO A 52 14.85 -2.57 -8.05
C PRO A 52 13.55 -2.11 -7.38
N PHE A 53 12.89 -3.00 -6.65
CA PHE A 53 11.67 -2.67 -5.93
C PHE A 53 11.67 -3.21 -4.51
N GLY A 54 10.89 -2.57 -3.65
CA GLY A 54 10.71 -2.93 -2.25
C GLY A 54 9.27 -3.34 -1.96
N TYR A 55 9.07 -4.15 -0.92
CA TYR A 55 7.75 -4.53 -0.45
C TYR A 55 7.69 -4.58 1.09
N SER A 56 6.79 -3.79 1.66
CA SER A 56 6.45 -3.81 3.08
C SER A 56 5.17 -4.60 3.29
N TRP A 57 5.26 -5.66 4.07
CA TRP A 57 4.16 -6.58 4.34
C TRP A 57 3.57 -6.28 5.72
N PHE A 58 2.29 -5.93 5.78
CA PHE A 58 1.54 -5.67 7.00
C PHE A 58 0.49 -6.75 7.25
N VAL A 59 0.36 -7.21 8.49
CA VAL A 59 -0.39 -8.44 8.82
C VAL A 59 -1.90 -8.36 8.52
N LYS A 60 -2.51 -7.17 8.58
CA LYS A 60 -3.94 -6.95 8.29
C LYS A 60 -4.22 -6.37 6.91
N GLU A 61 -3.25 -6.43 5.99
CA GLU A 61 -3.51 -6.09 4.58
C GLU A 61 -4.60 -7.02 3.98
N LEU A 62 -5.40 -6.51 3.05
CA LEU A 62 -6.51 -7.24 2.42
C LEU A 62 -6.02 -8.42 1.57
N VAL A 63 -4.88 -8.24 0.88
CA VAL A 63 -4.26 -9.27 0.03
C VAL A 63 -2.75 -9.32 0.30
N PRO A 64 -2.31 -9.91 1.43
CA PRO A 64 -0.92 -9.91 1.83
C PRO A 64 -0.07 -10.78 0.88
N GLY A 65 0.90 -10.17 0.20
CA GLY A 65 1.78 -10.85 -0.74
C GLY A 65 2.87 -11.65 -0.02
N LEU A 66 2.80 -12.99 -0.05
CA LEU A 66 3.90 -13.83 0.43
C LEU A 66 5.19 -13.48 -0.32
N ARG A 67 6.33 -13.40 0.39
CA ARG A 67 7.63 -13.06 -0.19
C ARG A 67 7.94 -13.79 -1.50
N LYS A 68 7.76 -15.11 -1.54
CA LYS A 68 7.97 -15.95 -2.75
C LYS A 68 7.12 -15.55 -3.95
N THR A 69 5.95 -14.98 -3.72
CA THR A 69 5.05 -14.49 -4.78
C THR A 69 5.48 -13.11 -5.25
N VAL A 70 5.92 -12.27 -4.32
CA VAL A 70 6.43 -10.91 -4.59
C VAL A 70 7.74 -10.98 -5.37
N GLU A 71 8.70 -11.83 -4.97
CA GLU A 71 9.99 -12.01 -5.65
C GLU A 71 9.85 -12.40 -7.13
N LYS A 72 8.76 -13.07 -7.52
CA LYS A 72 8.50 -13.40 -8.94
C LYS A 72 8.20 -12.18 -9.81
N LYS A 73 7.99 -11.01 -9.20
CA LYS A 73 7.65 -9.76 -9.89
C LYS A 73 8.87 -8.98 -10.35
N GLY A 74 10.10 -9.29 -9.92
CA GLY A 74 11.28 -8.57 -10.37
C GLY A 74 12.43 -8.69 -9.37
N ASP A 75 13.33 -7.71 -9.39
CA ASP A 75 14.45 -7.62 -8.45
C ASP A 75 14.00 -7.03 -7.10
N LEU A 76 13.61 -7.90 -6.17
CA LEU A 76 13.16 -7.51 -4.84
C LEU A 76 14.35 -7.23 -3.93
N VAL A 77 14.76 -5.96 -3.86
CA VAL A 77 15.93 -5.51 -3.08
C VAL A 77 15.60 -5.21 -1.62
N PHE A 78 14.33 -5.03 -1.30
CA PHE A 78 13.87 -4.76 0.06
C PHE A 78 12.58 -5.52 0.36
N TYR A 79 12.57 -6.26 1.47
CA TYR A 79 11.37 -6.92 1.97
C TYR A 79 11.34 -6.82 3.49
N ARG A 80 10.25 -6.30 4.05
CA ARG A 80 10.03 -6.26 5.49
C ARG A 80 8.66 -6.78 5.85
N GLN A 81 8.60 -7.51 6.95
CA GLN A 81 7.36 -8.07 7.47
C GLN A 81 7.07 -7.44 8.83
N HIS A 82 5.87 -6.89 8.98
CA HIS A 82 5.40 -6.24 10.20
C HIS A 82 4.32 -7.09 10.87
N GLU A 83 4.45 -7.27 12.19
CA GLU A 83 3.48 -8.02 13.01
C GLU A 83 2.23 -7.21 13.35
N LYS A 84 2.20 -5.93 12.98
CA LYS A 84 1.12 -4.97 13.23
C LYS A 84 0.94 -4.07 12.02
N GLY A 85 -0.24 -3.46 11.89
CA GLY A 85 -0.69 -2.60 10.80
C GLY A 85 -1.57 -3.33 9.79
N GLY A 86 -2.50 -2.59 9.20
CA GLY A 86 -3.41 -3.07 8.16
C GLY A 86 -3.28 -2.33 6.84
N HIS A 87 -4.41 -2.21 6.15
CA HIS A 87 -4.47 -1.67 4.79
C HIS A 87 -4.00 -0.22 4.69
N PHE A 88 -4.14 0.56 5.77
CA PHE A 88 -3.73 1.96 5.82
C PHE A 88 -2.40 2.11 6.56
N ALA A 89 -1.37 1.34 6.18
CA ALA A 89 -0.07 1.30 6.85
C ALA A 89 0.52 2.68 7.19
N ALA A 90 0.45 3.64 6.27
CA ALA A 90 0.96 5.00 6.51
C ALA A 90 0.17 5.78 7.58
N LEU A 91 -1.11 5.47 7.77
CA LEU A 91 -1.97 6.07 8.79
C LEU A 91 -1.87 5.32 10.12
N GLU A 92 -1.81 3.98 10.08
CA GLU A 92 -1.82 3.11 11.27
C GLU A 92 -0.44 2.97 11.92
N ARG A 93 0.62 2.95 11.12
CA ARG A 93 2.01 2.72 11.52
C ARG A 93 2.94 3.72 10.82
N PRO A 94 2.75 5.04 11.04
CA PRO A 94 3.46 6.07 10.30
C PRO A 94 4.98 5.99 10.48
N THR A 95 5.44 5.63 11.69
CA THR A 95 6.87 5.51 12.01
C THR A 95 7.50 4.33 11.28
N GLU A 96 6.88 3.15 11.37
CA GLU A 96 7.36 1.94 10.69
C GLU A 96 7.31 2.10 9.17
N PHE A 97 6.23 2.69 8.65
CA PHE A 97 6.09 2.98 7.23
C PHE A 97 7.17 3.95 6.72
N LEU A 98 7.46 5.01 7.47
CA LEU A 98 8.52 5.95 7.11
C LEU A 98 9.90 5.29 7.17
N GLN A 99 10.19 4.52 8.22
CA GLN A 99 11.46 3.80 8.35
C GLN A 99 11.68 2.83 7.18
N ASP A 100 10.64 2.14 6.73
CA ASP A 100 10.69 1.26 5.56
C ASP A 100 11.07 2.02 4.29
N ILE A 101 10.51 3.21 4.09
CA ILE A 101 10.85 4.07 2.95
C ILE A 101 12.31 4.49 3.02
N GLU A 102 12.78 4.98 4.16
CA GLU A 102 14.16 5.42 4.35
C GLU A 102 15.14 4.27 4.08
N ASP A 103 14.90 3.11 4.67
CA ASP A 103 15.76 1.93 4.50
C ASP A 103 15.73 1.43 3.06
N PHE A 104 14.57 1.44 2.39
CA PHE A 104 14.47 1.11 0.97
C PHE A 104 15.30 2.07 0.10
N ILE A 105 15.26 3.37 0.39
CA ILE A 105 16.04 4.36 -0.38
C ILE A 105 17.54 4.09 -0.25
N THR A 106 18.04 3.69 0.92
CA THR A 106 19.48 3.39 1.08
C THR A 106 19.97 2.25 0.17
N VAL A 107 19.10 1.29 -0.15
CA VAL A 107 19.46 0.13 -1.00
C VAL A 107 19.12 0.36 -2.48
N ALA A 108 18.06 1.12 -2.78
CA ALA A 108 17.61 1.37 -4.14
C ALA A 108 18.29 2.59 -4.78
N TRP A 109 18.79 3.52 -3.96
CA TRP A 109 19.51 4.71 -4.38
C TRP A 109 20.78 4.91 -3.54
N PRO A 110 21.77 4.00 -3.65
CA PRO A 110 23.10 4.28 -3.14
C PRO A 110 23.65 5.43 -3.98
N GLY A 111 23.71 6.64 -3.43
CA GLY A 111 24.20 7.80 -4.17
C GLY A 111 25.55 7.50 -4.82
N ASP A 112 25.82 8.08 -5.99
CA ASP A 112 27.13 8.03 -6.63
C ASP A 112 28.15 8.65 -5.66
N SER A 113 28.87 7.80 -4.92
CA SER A 113 30.02 8.19 -4.09
C SER A 113 31.24 8.49 -4.95
#